data_AF-A0A2X4TA98-F1
#
_entry.id   AF-A0A2X4TA98-F1
#
_cell.length_a   1.000
_cell.length_b   1.000
_cell.length_c   1.000
_cell.angle_alpha   90.00
_cell.angle_beta   90.00
_cell.angle_gamma   90.00
#
_symmetry.space_group_name_H-M   'P 1'
#
loop_
_entity.id
_entity.type
_entity.pdbx_description
1 polymer ?
#
loop_
_entity_poly.entity_id
_entity_poly.type
_entity_poly.pdbx_seq_one_letter_code
_entity_poly.pdbx_strand_id
1 'polypeptide(L)' 'MSVLNPCMTCGACCAYFRVSFYWAEGDDASGRVPASLTESITPFLRCMAGTNQKQPHCKALIGVPGEKCQLRHL' A
#
# COMPACT_ATOMS: atom_id res chain seq x y z
N MET A 1 3.16 18.67 -10.34
CA MET A 1 3.76 17.32 -10.38
C MET A 1 3.46 16.64 -9.06
N SER A 2 2.48 15.73 -9.03
CA SER A 2 2.15 14.98 -7.82
C SER A 2 3.29 14.01 -7.52
N VAL A 3 4.09 14.31 -6.50
CA VAL A 3 5.12 13.41 -5.97
C VAL A 3 4.41 12.13 -5.54
N LEU A 4 4.56 11.07 -6.33
CA LEU A 4 4.12 9.74 -5.94
C LEU A 4 4.76 9.44 -4.59
N ASN A 5 3.94 8.99 -3.64
CA ASN A 5 4.43 8.72 -2.30
C ASN A 5 5.57 7.70 -2.43
N PRO A 6 6.79 7.96 -1.91
CA PRO A 6 7.95 7.09 -2.10
C PRO A 6 7.69 5.64 -1.67
N CYS A 7 6.71 5.41 -0.78
CA CYS A 7 6.18 4.10 -0.44
C CYS A 7 5.70 3.28 -1.66
N MET A 8 5.20 3.96 -2.70
CA MET A 8 4.68 3.38 -3.94
C MET A 8 5.81 3.00 -4.92
N THR A 9 7.03 3.50 -4.70
CA THR A 9 8.20 3.25 -5.58
C THR A 9 9.30 2.44 -4.90
N CYS A 10 9.51 2.58 -3.59
CA CYS A 10 10.57 1.88 -2.87
C CYS A 10 10.11 0.55 -2.24
N GLY A 11 8.81 0.36 -2.02
CA GLY A 11 8.24 -0.86 -1.44
C GLY A 11 8.58 -1.13 0.03
N ALA A 12 9.50 -0.36 0.64
CA ALA A 12 9.97 -0.59 2.01
C ALA A 12 8.85 -0.50 3.05
N CYS A 13 7.95 0.47 2.90
CA CYS A 13 6.81 0.62 3.80
C CYS A 13 5.86 -0.57 3.72
N CYS A 14 5.68 -1.13 2.51
CA CYS A 14 4.85 -2.31 2.27
C CYS A 14 5.45 -3.62 2.82
N ALA A 15 6.75 -3.66 3.13
CA ALA A 15 7.46 -4.86 3.56
C ALA A 15 7.75 -4.93 5.06
N TYR A 16 7.66 -3.80 5.77
CA TYR A 16 8.05 -3.74 7.18
C TYR A 16 7.03 -3.02 8.08
N PHE A 17 6.08 -2.29 7.50
CA PHE A 17 5.15 -1.46 8.26
C PHE A 17 3.70 -1.71 7.86
N ARG A 18 2.78 -1.49 8.80
CA ARG A 18 1.34 -1.45 8.52
C ARG A 18 0.99 -0.13 7.84
N VAL A 19 0.89 -0.12 6.52
CA VAL A 19 0.60 1.09 5.74
C VAL A 19 -0.90 1.38 5.79
N SER A 20 -1.31 2.32 6.63
CA SER A 20 -2.73 2.74 6.77
C SER A 20 -2.97 4.13 6.18
N PHE A 21 -4.15 4.35 5.62
CA PHE A 21 -4.58 5.61 5.00
C PHE A 21 -6.09 5.78 5.08
N TYR A 22 -6.57 6.99 4.77
CA TYR A 22 -8.00 7.29 4.74
C TYR A 22 -8.68 6.55 3.59
N TRP A 23 -9.88 6.01 3.83
CA TRP A 23 -10.58 5.18 2.84
C TRP A 23 -10.76 5.88 1.47
N ALA A 24 -10.92 7.21 1.44
CA ALA A 24 -11.13 7.96 0.20
C ALA A 24 -9.86 8.15 -0.66
N GLU A 25 -8.68 7.76 -0.15
CA GLU A 25 -7.44 7.66 -0.94
C GLU A 25 -7.46 6.45 -1.89
N GLY A 26 -8.46 5.56 -1.76
CA GLY A 26 -8.74 4.47 -2.68
C GLY A 26 -9.21 4.97 -4.06
N ASP A 27 -8.88 4.19 -5.10
CA ASP A 27 -9.34 4.40 -6.48
C ASP A 27 -10.86 4.13 -6.67
N ASP A 28 -11.49 3.45 -5.71
CA ASP A 28 -12.94 3.28 -5.60
C ASP A 28 -13.66 4.52 -5.02
N ALA A 29 -12.90 5.54 -4.64
CA ALA A 29 -13.40 6.83 -4.19
C ALA A 29 -12.87 7.95 -5.11
N SER A 30 -11.86 8.72 -4.67
CA SER A 30 -11.27 9.82 -5.45
C SER A 30 -9.74 9.83 -5.40
N GLY A 31 -9.13 8.81 -4.80
CA GLY A 31 -7.69 8.72 -4.67
C GLY A 31 -7.05 7.90 -5.79
N ARG A 32 -5.86 7.37 -5.51
CA ARG A 32 -5.02 6.63 -6.47
C ARG A 32 -4.54 5.29 -5.94
N VAL A 33 -4.93 4.93 -4.71
CA VAL A 33 -4.52 3.67 -4.11
C VAL A 33 -5.44 2.56 -4.61
N PRO A 34 -4.94 1.48 -5.22
CA PRO A 34 -5.80 0.45 -5.78
C PRO A 34 -6.56 -0.28 -4.67
N ALA A 35 -7.88 -0.08 -4.58
CA ALA A 35 -8.71 -0.60 -3.49
C ALA A 35 -8.65 -2.13 -3.39
N SER A 36 -8.46 -2.81 -4.52
CA SER A 36 -8.27 -4.27 -4.59
C SER A 36 -7.03 -4.78 -3.84
N LEU A 37 -6.07 -3.90 -3.56
CA LEU A 37 -4.84 -4.21 -2.81
C LEU A 37 -4.90 -3.70 -1.36
N THR A 38 -6.10 -3.36 -0.88
CA THR A 38 -6.32 -2.78 0.45
C THR A 38 -7.29 -3.64 1.27
N GLU A 39 -7.20 -3.54 2.58
CA GLU A 39 -8.10 -4.16 3.55
C GLU A 39 -8.68 -3.08 4.47
N SER A 40 -9.96 -3.19 4.79
CA SER A 40 -10.65 -2.25 5.68
C SER A 40 -10.27 -2.50 7.14
N ILE A 41 -9.81 -1.46 7.84
CA ILE A 41 -9.47 -1.52 9.27
C ILE A 41 -10.61 -0.94 10.10
N THR A 42 -11.12 0.22 9.68
CA THR A 42 -12.31 0.87 10.23
C THR A 42 -13.13 1.45 9.08
N PRO A 43 -14.34 1.99 9.32
CA PRO A 43 -15.12 2.63 8.27
C PRO A 43 -14.39 3.80 7.57
N PHE A 44 -13.42 4.41 8.25
CA PHE A 44 -12.68 5.56 7.74
C PHE A 44 -11.24 5.24 7.33
N LEU A 45 -10.71 4.09 7.75
CA LEU A 45 -9.31 3.73 7.53
C LEU A 45 -9.20 2.40 6.80
N ARG A 46 -8.31 2.38 5.82
CA ARG A 46 -7.87 1.18 5.11
C ARG A 46 -6.38 1.01 5.31
N CYS A 47 -5.88 -0.20 5.13
CA CYS A 47 -4.45 -0.43 4.99
C CYS A 47 -4.13 -1.32 3.80
N MET A 48 -2.88 -1.36 3.39
CA MET A 48 -2.45 -2.27 2.32
C MET A 48 -2.62 -3.72 2.76
N ALA A 49 -3.22 -4.54 1.89
CA ALA A 49 -3.55 -5.92 2.17
C ALA A 49 -2.27 -6.75 2.48
N GLY A 50 -2.27 -7.45 3.61
CA GLY A 50 -1.13 -8.25 4.09
C GLY A 50 -0.16 -7.48 4.99
N THR A 51 -0.36 -6.18 5.19
CA THR A 51 0.44 -5.39 6.15
C THR A 51 -0.17 -5.39 7.56
N ASN A 52 -1.42 -5.83 7.71
CA ASN A 52 -2.14 -5.91 8.99
C ASN A 52 -1.86 -7.21 9.77
N GLN A 53 -0.61 -7.57 9.91
CA GLN A 53 -0.18 -8.79 10.61
C GLN A 53 1.16 -8.57 11.29
N LYS A 54 1.56 -9.50 12.18
CA LYS A 54 2.83 -9.40 12.94
C LYS A 54 4.07 -9.23 12.07
N GLN A 55 4.06 -9.77 10.84
CA GLN A 55 5.11 -9.63 9.86
C GLN A 55 4.53 -8.96 8.61
N PRO A 56 4.51 -7.62 8.54
CA PRO A 56 3.84 -6.90 7.46
C PRO A 56 4.45 -7.28 6.11
N HIS A 57 3.64 -7.75 5.16
CA HIS A 57 4.12 -7.99 3.80
C HIS A 57 2.99 -7.80 2.80
N CYS A 58 3.03 -6.71 2.06
CA CYS A 58 2.01 -6.39 1.08
C CYS A 58 1.97 -7.45 -0.02
N LYS A 59 0.77 -7.94 -0.36
CA LYS A 59 0.57 -8.91 -1.45
C LYS A 59 0.93 -8.37 -2.83
N ALA A 60 0.92 -7.05 -3.00
CA ALA A 60 1.24 -6.39 -4.26
C ALA A 60 2.75 -6.19 -4.47
N LEU A 61 3.54 -6.38 -3.41
CA LEU A 61 4.98 -6.17 -3.44
C LEU A 61 5.65 -7.28 -4.26
N ILE A 62 6.38 -6.89 -5.31
CA ILE A 62 7.21 -7.78 -6.10
C ILE A 62 8.66 -7.32 -6.02
N GLY A 63 9.54 -8.25 -5.67
CA GLY A 63 10.97 -8.00 -5.53
C GLY A 63 11.38 -7.68 -4.09
N VAL A 64 12.61 -7.22 -3.92
CA VAL A 64 13.23 -7.00 -2.61
C VAL A 64 13.24 -5.51 -2.28
N PRO A 65 12.70 -5.09 -1.11
CA PRO A 65 12.79 -3.72 -0.65
C PRO A 65 14.25 -3.25 -0.61
N GLY A 66 14.52 -2.07 -1.17
CA GLY A 66 15.88 -1.48 -1.19
C GLY A 66 16.77 -1.88 -2.37
N GLU A 67 16.36 -2.84 -3.21
CA GLU A 67 17.10 -3.19 -4.44
C GLU A 67 16.28 -2.91 -5.71
N LYS A 68 15.30 -3.77 -5.98
CA LYS A 68 14.37 -3.68 -7.11
C LYS A 68 13.02 -4.14 -6.60
N CYS A 69 12.15 -3.19 -6.30
CA CYS A 69 10.83 -3.46 -5.79
C CYS A 69 9.81 -2.68 -6.62
N GLN A 70 8.73 -3.33 -7.05
CA GLN A 70 7.60 -2.67 -7.70
C GLN A 70 6.30 -3.16 -7.07
N LEU A 71 5.30 -2.29 -7.02
CA LEU A 71 3.94 -2.69 -6.74
C LEU A 71 3.30 -3.14 -8.05
N ARG A 72 2.86 -4.41 -8.10
CA ARG A 72 2.12 -4.91 -9.25
C ARG A 72 0.82 -4.11 -9.36
N HIS A 73 0.57 -3.49 -10.52
CA HIS A 73 -0.62 -2.70 -10.86
C HIS A 73 -0.68 -1.23 -10.38
N LEU A 74 0.47 -0.58 -10.16
CA LEU A 74 0.56 0.89 -10.02
C LEU A 74 1.32 1.54 -11.18
#